data_AF-A0A8J3LLX6-F1
#
_entry.id   AF-A0A8J3LLX6-F1
#
_cell.length_a   1.000
_cell.length_b   1.000
_cell.length_c   1.000
_cell.angle_alpha   90.00
_cell.angle_beta   90.00
_cell.angle_gamma   90.00
#
_symmetry.space_group_name_H-M   'P 1'
#
loop_
_entity.id
_entity.type
_entity.pdbx_description
1 polymer ?
#
loop_
_entity_poly.entity_id
_entity_poly.type
_entity_poly.pdbx_seq_one_letter_code
_entity_poly.pdbx_strand_id
1 'polypeptide(L)'
;MGKVYEGGVPLVEVERSGFVEGGHRGSVIVLDASGNPVASAGDVTGPIFARSSNKPMQAIGMLRAGLRLADPADLALVTASHYGEDFHIARVRALLRSGGLTEAALRCPPDLPLDDAAKIASGGTPQRVYMNCSGKHSGMLLTCRAAGWSAEDYVQADHPLQQRLNETIEEFAGESAAAMGVDGCGAPVLALSLTGLATAFHRLAEGVPGSLERSVADAMRAYPELVSGTNREDAQLMRAVPGLVSKVGAEGVWAAAVPGKGAVAVKIDDGAARARGPIMITALRRLGVTADVPTLAEPRLLGGGRPVGALHPLW
;
A
#
# COMPACT_ATOMS: atom_id res chain seq x y z
N MET A 1 10.30 23.10 16.87
CA MET A 1 10.78 21.80 16.36
C MET A 1 9.62 21.18 15.59
N GLY A 2 9.79 20.78 14.33
CA GLY A 2 8.72 20.08 13.60
C GLY A 2 8.36 18.76 14.28
N LYS A 3 7.18 18.19 14.01
CA LYS A 3 6.85 16.84 14.46
C LYS A 3 7.88 15.85 13.87
N VAL A 4 8.48 15.01 14.69
CA VAL A 4 9.45 13.98 14.27
C VAL A 4 8.91 12.63 14.71
N TYR A 5 9.13 11.59 13.90
CA TYR A 5 8.85 10.22 14.29
C TYR A 5 9.89 9.75 15.31
N GLU A 6 9.46 9.46 16.53
CA GLU A 6 10.35 9.11 17.66
C GLU A 6 10.81 7.64 17.65
N GLY A 7 10.25 6.82 16.74
CA GLY A 7 10.60 5.42 16.59
C GLY A 7 9.66 4.46 17.32
N GLY A 8 9.84 3.19 17.01
CA GLY A 8 9.05 2.10 17.55
C GLY A 8 9.60 1.48 18.83
N VAL A 9 8.83 0.56 19.39
CA VAL A 9 9.26 -0.37 20.46
C VAL A 9 9.60 -1.74 19.86
N PRO A 10 10.28 -2.65 20.57
CA PRO A 10 10.42 -4.03 20.11
C PRO A 10 9.06 -4.66 19.81
N LEU A 11 8.88 -5.15 18.58
CA LEU A 11 7.63 -5.77 18.12
C LEU A 11 7.81 -7.21 17.67
N VAL A 12 8.96 -7.59 17.11
CA VAL A 12 9.19 -8.95 16.59
C VAL A 12 10.56 -9.44 17.03
N GLU A 13 10.64 -10.69 17.49
CA GLU A 13 11.90 -11.40 17.69
C GLU A 13 12.19 -12.34 16.52
N VAL A 14 13.49 -12.54 16.26
CA VAL A 14 14.00 -13.45 15.25
C VAL A 14 14.71 -14.57 16.00
N GLU A 15 14.14 -15.77 16.00
CA GLU A 15 14.67 -16.92 16.71
C GLU A 15 15.19 -17.96 15.71
N ARG A 16 16.42 -18.43 15.94
CA ARG A 16 17.08 -19.49 15.17
C ARG A 16 17.64 -20.53 16.11
N SER A 17 17.23 -21.78 15.93
CA SER A 17 17.69 -22.95 16.66
C SER A 17 17.56 -22.78 18.18
N GLY A 18 16.48 -22.14 18.64
CA GLY A 18 16.25 -21.82 20.05
C GLY A 18 16.99 -20.60 20.59
N PHE A 19 17.72 -19.86 19.75
CA PHE A 19 18.45 -18.64 20.13
C PHE A 19 17.83 -17.40 19.46
N VAL A 20 17.49 -16.39 20.26
CA VAL A 20 17.03 -15.09 19.75
C VAL A 20 18.23 -14.33 19.18
N GLU A 21 18.36 -14.32 17.86
CA GLU A 21 19.50 -13.72 17.15
C GLU A 21 19.29 -12.24 16.81
N GLY A 22 18.06 -11.73 16.96
CA GLY A 22 17.76 -10.33 16.72
C GLY A 22 16.28 -10.01 16.89
N GLY A 23 15.91 -8.79 16.52
CA GLY A 23 14.53 -8.34 16.56
C GLY A 23 14.29 -7.09 15.72
N HIS A 24 13.02 -6.79 15.49
CA HIS A 24 12.56 -5.61 14.77
C HIS A 24 11.77 -4.71 15.71
N ARG A 25 12.07 -3.41 15.64
CA ARG A 25 11.31 -2.36 16.33
C ARG A 25 10.28 -1.77 15.37
N GLY A 26 9.17 -1.28 15.91
CA GLY A 26 8.17 -0.60 15.11
C GLY A 26 7.04 -0.01 15.93
N SER A 27 6.11 0.59 15.21
CA SER A 27 4.88 1.16 15.73
C SER A 27 3.67 0.47 15.10
N VAL A 28 2.60 0.35 15.88
CA VAL A 28 1.32 -0.21 15.44
C VAL A 28 0.19 0.53 16.12
N ILE A 29 -0.89 0.76 15.39
CA ILE A 29 -2.15 1.26 15.93
C ILE A 29 -3.32 0.41 15.42
N VAL A 30 -4.28 0.19 16.30
CA VAL A 30 -5.54 -0.51 16.02
C VAL A 30 -6.69 0.42 16.38
N LEU A 31 -7.53 0.70 15.40
CA LEU A 31 -8.78 1.45 15.54
C LEU A 31 -9.95 0.49 15.53
N ASP A 32 -10.93 0.67 16.42
CA ASP A 32 -12.18 -0.09 16.40
C ASP A 32 -13.12 0.33 15.26
N ALA A 33 -14.31 -0.27 15.21
CA ALA A 33 -15.33 0.04 14.22
C ALA A 33 -15.82 1.50 14.27
N SER A 34 -15.69 2.17 15.41
CA SER A 34 -16.04 3.59 15.58
C SER A 34 -14.88 4.53 15.21
N GLY A 35 -13.72 3.98 14.84
CA GLY A 35 -12.50 4.74 14.53
C GLY A 35 -11.69 5.13 15.77
N ASN A 36 -12.02 4.62 16.96
CA ASN A 36 -11.29 4.95 18.19
C ASN A 36 -10.08 4.02 18.38
N PRO A 37 -8.92 4.53 18.84
CA PRO A 37 -7.78 3.68 19.18
C PRO A 37 -8.13 2.72 20.33
N VAL A 38 -7.93 1.42 20.11
CA VAL A 38 -8.14 0.37 21.13
C VAL A 38 -6.86 -0.37 21.53
N ALA A 39 -5.82 -0.29 20.70
CA ALA A 39 -4.48 -0.76 21.04
C ALA A 39 -3.43 0.00 20.23
N SER A 40 -2.26 0.23 20.82
CA SER A 40 -1.11 0.79 20.11
C SER A 40 0.21 0.38 20.78
N ALA A 41 1.30 0.54 20.03
CA ALA A 41 2.67 0.47 20.52
C ALA A 41 3.59 1.34 19.65
N GLY A 42 4.66 1.86 20.24
CA GLY A 42 5.58 2.80 19.59
C GLY A 42 4.97 4.19 19.36
N ASP A 43 5.69 5.04 18.63
CA ASP A 43 5.16 6.33 18.18
C ASP A 43 4.14 6.15 17.04
N VAL A 44 2.88 6.49 17.30
CA VAL A 44 1.79 6.42 16.31
C VAL A 44 1.31 7.79 15.83
N THR A 45 1.93 8.87 16.33
CA THR A 45 1.52 10.27 16.09
C THR A 45 2.56 11.06 15.31
N GLY A 46 3.83 10.65 15.38
CA GLY A 46 4.91 11.21 14.58
C GLY A 46 4.75 10.91 13.08
N PRO A 47 5.17 11.84 12.22
CA PRO A 47 4.95 11.72 10.79
C PRO A 47 5.91 10.72 10.15
N ILE A 48 5.34 9.79 9.38
CA ILE A 48 6.04 8.86 8.51
C ILE A 48 5.56 9.04 7.07
N PHE A 49 6.42 8.78 6.09
CA PHE A 49 5.93 8.61 4.73
C PHE A 49 5.15 7.30 4.64
N ALA A 50 3.84 7.35 4.36
CA ALA A 50 3.02 6.15 4.19
C ALA A 50 3.42 5.31 2.96
N ARG A 51 4.29 5.88 2.10
CA ARG A 51 4.74 5.31 0.83
C ARG A 51 3.52 4.89 0.00
N SER A 52 3.58 3.74 -0.65
CA SER A 52 2.49 3.24 -1.48
C SER A 52 1.19 2.89 -0.74
N SER A 53 1.17 2.90 0.60
CA SER A 53 -0.02 2.52 1.37
C SER A 53 -1.20 3.48 1.15
N ASN A 54 -0.95 4.74 0.76
CA ASN A 54 -2.00 5.74 0.53
C ASN A 54 -2.57 5.76 -0.91
N LYS A 55 -2.13 4.87 -1.80
CA LYS A 55 -2.60 4.81 -3.19
C LYS A 55 -4.13 4.64 -3.34
N PRO A 56 -4.87 3.95 -2.46
CA PRO A 56 -6.32 3.92 -2.54
C PRO A 56 -6.94 5.33 -2.48
N MET A 57 -6.41 6.21 -1.62
CA MET A 57 -6.87 7.60 -1.49
C MET A 57 -6.49 8.42 -2.72
N GLN A 58 -5.33 8.14 -3.33
CA GLN A 58 -4.98 8.72 -4.63
C GLN A 58 -5.97 8.30 -5.73
N ALA A 59 -6.39 7.03 -5.76
CA ALA A 59 -7.40 6.57 -6.71
C ALA A 59 -8.75 7.26 -6.51
N ILE A 60 -9.18 7.47 -5.26
CA ILE A 60 -10.39 8.27 -4.97
C ILE A 60 -10.22 9.70 -5.50
N GLY A 61 -9.07 10.33 -5.26
CA GLY A 61 -8.78 11.68 -5.77
C GLY A 61 -8.84 11.76 -7.30
N MET A 62 -8.30 10.75 -7.99
CA MET A 62 -8.38 10.61 -9.44
C MET A 62 -9.83 10.46 -9.94
N LEU A 63 -10.64 9.61 -9.30
CA LEU A 63 -12.06 9.42 -9.65
C LEU A 63 -12.86 10.72 -9.46
N ARG A 64 -12.61 11.43 -8.36
CA ARG A 64 -13.17 12.76 -8.07
C ARG A 64 -12.72 13.82 -9.07
N ALA A 65 -11.55 13.65 -9.69
CA ALA A 65 -11.00 14.53 -10.73
C ALA A 65 -11.42 14.13 -12.16
N GLY A 66 -12.33 13.16 -12.31
CA GLY A 66 -12.89 12.79 -13.61
C GLY A 66 -12.32 11.53 -14.23
N LEU A 67 -11.44 10.78 -13.55
CA LEU A 67 -11.04 9.46 -14.01
C LEU A 67 -12.28 8.56 -14.13
N ARG A 68 -12.44 7.90 -15.27
CA ARG A 68 -13.51 6.92 -15.53
C ARG A 68 -12.87 5.64 -16.04
N LEU A 69 -13.18 4.54 -15.37
CA LEU A 69 -12.66 3.21 -15.67
C LEU A 69 -13.85 2.27 -15.80
N ALA A 70 -13.92 1.53 -16.90
CA ALA A 70 -15.04 0.65 -17.18
C ALA A 70 -14.94 -0.68 -16.40
N ASP A 71 -13.72 -1.19 -16.23
CA ASP A 71 -13.45 -2.45 -15.56
C ASP A 71 -12.90 -2.18 -14.14
N PRO A 72 -13.52 -2.71 -13.07
CA PRO A 72 -13.02 -2.56 -11.71
C PRO A 72 -11.59 -3.07 -11.50
N ALA A 73 -11.11 -3.99 -12.34
CA ALA A 73 -9.71 -4.40 -12.31
C ALA A 73 -8.75 -3.23 -12.64
N ASP A 74 -9.21 -2.19 -13.36
CA ASP A 74 -8.45 -0.95 -13.65
C ASP A 74 -8.31 -0.13 -12.41
N LEU A 75 -9.37 -0.07 -11.63
CA LEU A 75 -9.32 0.62 -10.38
C LEU A 75 -8.36 -0.08 -9.42
N ALA A 76 -8.38 -1.41 -9.35
CA ALA A 76 -7.42 -2.19 -8.57
C ALA A 76 -5.97 -1.90 -8.98
N LEU A 77 -5.67 -1.96 -10.28
CA LEU A 77 -4.33 -1.67 -10.83
C LEU A 77 -3.87 -0.23 -10.57
N VAL A 78 -4.78 0.75 -10.57
CA VAL A 78 -4.45 2.16 -10.26
C VAL A 78 -4.06 2.34 -8.80
N THR A 79 -4.53 1.49 -7.89
CA THR A 79 -4.08 1.48 -6.48
C THR A 79 -2.76 0.73 -6.27
N ALA A 80 -2.20 0.11 -7.31
CA ALA A 80 -1.23 -0.95 -7.15
C ALA A 80 0.21 -0.50 -6.87
N SER A 81 0.94 -1.38 -6.18
CA SER A 81 2.40 -1.53 -6.30
C SER A 81 2.66 -2.87 -6.97
N HIS A 82 2.39 -2.96 -8.27
CA HIS A 82 2.32 -4.24 -8.97
C HIS A 82 3.69 -4.93 -9.08
N TYR A 83 3.68 -6.24 -9.27
CA TYR A 83 4.89 -7.05 -9.39
C TYR A 83 5.44 -7.16 -10.79
N GLY A 84 4.72 -6.62 -11.78
CA GLY A 84 5.15 -6.63 -13.17
C GLY A 84 4.96 -7.98 -13.86
N GLU A 85 4.17 -8.88 -13.26
CA GLU A 85 3.66 -10.08 -13.93
C GLU A 85 2.89 -9.71 -15.21
N ASP A 86 2.81 -10.64 -16.17
CA ASP A 86 2.31 -10.35 -17.52
C ASP A 86 0.91 -9.71 -17.54
N PHE A 87 0.01 -10.17 -16.67
CA PHE A 87 -1.34 -9.61 -16.57
C PHE A 87 -1.34 -8.16 -16.04
N HIS A 88 -0.35 -7.74 -15.24
CA HIS A 88 -0.18 -6.34 -14.87
C HIS A 88 0.23 -5.52 -16.08
N ILE A 89 1.26 -5.98 -16.80
CA ILE A 89 1.88 -5.21 -17.89
C ILE A 89 0.94 -5.08 -19.08
N ALA A 90 0.25 -6.16 -19.45
CA ALA A 90 -0.78 -6.14 -20.50
C ALA A 90 -1.84 -5.06 -20.23
N ARG A 91 -2.18 -4.90 -18.94
CA ARG A 91 -3.24 -4.06 -18.47
C ARG A 91 -2.83 -2.59 -18.31
N VAL A 92 -1.61 -2.32 -17.83
CA VAL A 92 -0.98 -0.98 -17.90
C VAL A 92 -0.96 -0.47 -19.34
N ARG A 93 -0.51 -1.31 -20.28
CA ARG A 93 -0.49 -0.96 -21.70
C ARG A 93 -1.88 -0.71 -22.28
N ALA A 94 -2.89 -1.47 -21.83
CA ALA A 94 -4.28 -1.25 -22.24
C ALA A 94 -4.83 0.09 -21.74
N LEU A 95 -4.57 0.46 -20.48
CA LEU A 95 -4.91 1.77 -19.91
C LEU A 95 -4.26 2.92 -20.67
N LEU A 96 -2.96 2.81 -20.98
CA LEU A 96 -2.28 3.84 -21.77
C LEU A 96 -2.93 3.99 -23.16
N ARG A 97 -3.18 2.87 -23.84
CA ARG A 97 -3.82 2.87 -25.17
C ARG A 97 -5.23 3.45 -25.14
N SER A 98 -6.03 3.20 -24.11
CA SER A 98 -7.39 3.76 -24.01
C SER A 98 -7.38 5.29 -23.92
N GLY A 99 -6.30 5.87 -23.38
CA GLY A 99 -6.04 7.30 -23.40
C GLY A 99 -5.30 7.82 -24.62
N GLY A 100 -5.04 7.00 -25.64
CA GLY A 100 -4.21 7.38 -26.80
C GLY A 100 -2.75 7.70 -26.42
N LEU A 101 -2.22 7.05 -25.39
CA LEU A 101 -0.87 7.24 -24.86
C LEU A 101 -0.01 6.00 -25.11
N THR A 102 1.30 6.19 -25.04
CA THR A 102 2.30 5.11 -25.07
C THR A 102 3.07 5.08 -23.75
N GLU A 103 3.92 4.06 -23.56
CA GLU A 103 4.78 3.96 -22.37
C GLU A 103 5.73 5.16 -22.21
N ALA A 104 6.00 5.92 -23.27
CA ALA A 104 6.82 7.14 -23.21
C ALA A 104 6.18 8.28 -22.39
N ALA A 105 4.85 8.22 -22.17
CA ALA A 105 4.15 9.17 -21.31
C ALA A 105 4.43 8.93 -19.82
N LEU A 106 4.86 7.72 -19.43
CA LEU A 106 5.15 7.40 -18.04
C LEU A 106 6.33 8.24 -17.52
N ARG A 107 6.17 8.81 -16.32
CA ARG A 107 7.23 9.55 -15.62
C ARG A 107 7.89 8.78 -14.49
N CYS A 108 7.40 7.60 -14.14
CA CYS A 108 8.12 6.68 -13.27
C CYS A 108 9.44 6.23 -13.89
N PRO A 109 10.52 6.02 -13.10
CA PRO A 109 11.79 5.56 -13.62
C PRO A 109 11.64 4.17 -14.30
N PRO A 110 12.51 3.83 -15.26
CA PRO A 110 12.59 2.47 -15.76
C PRO A 110 13.05 1.54 -14.63
N ASP A 111 12.46 0.35 -14.56
CA ASP A 111 12.79 -0.65 -13.54
C ASP A 111 12.60 -2.06 -14.12
N LEU A 112 12.95 -3.09 -13.36
CA LEU A 112 12.64 -4.48 -13.65
C LEU A 112 11.36 -4.91 -12.92
N PRO A 113 10.65 -5.94 -13.42
CA PRO A 113 9.59 -6.58 -12.64
C PRO A 113 10.11 -7.02 -11.26
N LEU A 114 9.25 -6.91 -10.25
CA LEU A 114 9.56 -7.40 -8.90
C LEU A 114 9.41 -8.92 -8.80
N ASP A 115 8.49 -9.50 -9.56
CA ASP A 115 8.36 -10.94 -9.68
C ASP A 115 9.58 -11.53 -10.40
N ASP A 116 10.16 -12.60 -9.85
CA ASP A 116 11.39 -13.18 -10.38
C ASP A 116 11.19 -13.88 -11.72
N ALA A 117 10.04 -14.52 -11.96
CA ALA A 117 9.76 -15.15 -13.25
C ALA A 117 9.55 -14.09 -14.33
N ALA A 118 8.79 -13.03 -14.04
CA ALA A 118 8.60 -11.89 -14.92
C ALA A 118 9.92 -11.14 -15.19
N LYS A 119 10.79 -11.03 -14.18
CA LYS A 119 12.11 -10.41 -14.31
C LYS A 119 12.99 -11.19 -15.30
N ILE A 120 13.01 -12.53 -15.19
CA ILE A 120 13.71 -13.40 -16.14
C ILE A 120 13.09 -13.25 -17.54
N ALA A 121 11.76 -13.30 -17.65
CA ALA A 121 11.05 -13.19 -18.92
C ALA A 121 11.27 -11.84 -19.62
N SER A 122 11.49 -10.76 -18.86
CA SER A 122 11.79 -9.44 -19.41
C SER A 122 13.20 -9.30 -20.00
N GLY A 123 14.05 -10.32 -19.86
CA GLY A 123 15.43 -10.32 -20.37
C GLY A 123 16.34 -9.34 -19.62
N GLY A 124 15.96 -8.91 -18.42
CA GLY A 124 16.76 -8.01 -17.58
C GLY A 124 16.90 -6.57 -18.12
N THR A 125 16.04 -6.14 -19.04
CA THR A 125 16.06 -4.76 -19.58
C THR A 125 15.04 -3.88 -18.85
N PRO A 126 15.47 -2.87 -18.08
CA PRO A 126 14.56 -2.01 -17.34
C PRO A 126 13.66 -1.17 -18.25
N GLN A 127 12.37 -1.10 -17.93
CA GLN A 127 11.38 -0.29 -18.67
C GLN A 127 10.40 0.37 -17.70
N ARG A 128 9.83 1.51 -18.09
CA ARG A 128 8.93 2.29 -17.21
C ARG A 128 7.64 1.54 -16.89
N VAL A 129 7.17 0.69 -17.80
CA VAL A 129 5.98 -0.15 -17.61
C VAL A 129 6.19 -1.23 -16.53
N TYR A 130 7.43 -1.65 -16.30
CA TYR A 130 7.74 -2.65 -15.27
C TYR A 130 7.81 -2.06 -13.86
N MET A 131 8.03 -0.75 -13.75
CA MET A 131 8.05 -0.06 -12.47
C MET A 131 6.72 -0.27 -11.74
N ASN A 132 6.78 -0.72 -10.48
CA ASN A 132 5.62 -1.15 -9.70
C ASN A 132 4.48 -0.11 -9.55
N CYS A 133 4.72 1.18 -9.79
CA CYS A 133 3.67 2.20 -9.79
C CYS A 133 3.14 2.54 -11.19
N SER A 134 3.55 1.87 -12.26
CA SER A 134 3.16 2.25 -13.62
C SER A 134 1.64 2.20 -13.83
N GLY A 135 0.92 1.31 -13.12
CA GLY A 135 -0.55 1.29 -13.03
C GLY A 135 -1.14 2.60 -12.48
N LYS A 136 -0.64 3.05 -11.31
CA LYS A 136 -0.98 4.37 -10.74
C LYS A 136 -0.66 5.52 -11.70
N HIS A 137 0.51 5.50 -12.34
CA HIS A 137 0.91 6.53 -13.30
C HIS A 137 -0.01 6.55 -14.54
N SER A 138 -0.51 5.40 -14.97
CA SER A 138 -1.49 5.31 -16.05
C SER A 138 -2.82 5.93 -15.63
N GLY A 139 -3.29 5.69 -14.40
CA GLY A 139 -4.44 6.37 -13.82
C GLY A 139 -4.26 7.88 -13.75
N MET A 140 -3.09 8.36 -13.31
CA MET A 140 -2.74 9.78 -13.26
C MET A 140 -2.81 10.43 -14.65
N LEU A 141 -2.23 9.79 -15.67
CA LEU A 141 -2.25 10.27 -17.05
C LEU A 141 -3.67 10.34 -17.63
N LEU A 142 -4.50 9.32 -17.38
CA LEU A 142 -5.90 9.32 -17.81
C LEU A 142 -6.73 10.36 -17.08
N THR A 143 -6.42 10.63 -15.81
CA THR A 143 -7.03 11.72 -15.05
C THR A 143 -6.69 13.07 -15.68
N CYS A 144 -5.42 13.31 -16.01
CA CYS A 144 -5.01 14.54 -16.70
C CYS A 144 -5.76 14.72 -18.03
N ARG A 145 -5.88 13.65 -18.83
CA ARG A 145 -6.67 13.66 -20.07
C ARG A 145 -8.13 14.06 -19.82
N ALA A 146 -8.77 13.45 -18.83
CA ALA A 146 -10.18 13.70 -18.51
C ALA A 146 -10.41 15.12 -17.99
N ALA A 147 -9.47 15.67 -17.23
CA ALA A 147 -9.54 17.01 -16.64
C ALA A 147 -8.99 18.13 -17.53
N GLY A 148 -8.41 17.80 -18.70
CA GLY A 148 -7.74 18.77 -19.57
C GLY A 148 -6.43 19.32 -18.99
N TRP A 149 -5.78 18.59 -18.08
CA TRP A 149 -4.49 18.95 -17.49
C TRP A 149 -3.32 18.38 -18.29
N SER A 150 -2.13 18.95 -18.06
CA SER A 150 -0.90 18.50 -18.71
C SER A 150 -0.59 17.04 -18.35
N ALA A 151 -0.14 16.28 -19.35
CA ALA A 151 0.33 14.91 -19.20
C ALA A 151 1.86 14.82 -19.10
N GLU A 152 2.58 15.94 -19.20
CA GLU A 152 4.05 15.95 -19.28
C GLU A 152 4.71 16.08 -17.91
N ASP A 153 4.10 16.84 -17.02
CA ASP A 153 4.59 17.29 -15.72
C ASP A 153 3.66 16.88 -14.57
N TYR A 154 2.76 15.90 -14.80
CA TYR A 154 1.77 15.43 -13.83
C TYR A 154 2.34 14.92 -12.50
N VAL A 155 3.66 14.72 -12.40
CA VAL A 155 4.37 14.32 -11.18
C VAL A 155 4.90 15.51 -10.36
N GLN A 156 4.83 16.74 -10.87
CA GLN A 156 5.26 17.92 -10.13
C GLN A 156 4.28 18.25 -9.00
N ALA A 157 4.80 18.68 -7.87
CA ALA A 157 4.02 18.89 -6.65
C ALA A 157 2.94 19.99 -6.80
N ASP A 158 3.21 20.99 -7.64
CA ASP A 158 2.31 22.10 -7.95
C ASP A 158 1.29 21.74 -9.04
N HIS A 159 1.41 20.60 -9.71
CA HIS A 159 0.46 20.18 -10.74
C HIS A 159 -0.94 19.95 -10.13
N PRO A 160 -2.04 20.42 -10.79
CA PRO A 160 -3.41 20.31 -10.25
C PRO A 160 -3.81 18.89 -9.84
N LEU A 161 -3.36 17.88 -10.58
CA LEU A 161 -3.50 16.47 -10.20
C LEU A 161 -2.93 16.22 -8.81
N GLN A 162 -1.66 16.53 -8.56
CA GLN A 162 -1.00 16.21 -7.30
C GLN A 162 -1.62 16.96 -6.12
N GLN A 163 -2.02 18.23 -6.31
CA GLN A 163 -2.77 18.97 -5.30
C GLN A 163 -4.06 18.23 -4.92
N ARG A 164 -4.85 17.79 -5.91
CA ARG A 164 -6.09 17.04 -5.67
C ARG A 164 -5.85 15.70 -4.97
N LEU A 165 -4.78 14.99 -5.32
CA LEU A 165 -4.42 13.73 -4.67
C LEU A 165 -4.02 13.98 -3.21
N ASN A 166 -3.24 15.03 -2.96
CA ASN A 166 -2.79 15.40 -1.62
C ASN A 166 -3.96 15.81 -0.73
N GLU A 167 -4.87 16.66 -1.23
CA GLU A 167 -6.13 17.02 -0.54
C GLU A 167 -6.93 15.79 -0.15
N THR A 168 -7.08 14.83 -1.08
CA THR A 168 -7.84 13.60 -0.81
C THR A 168 -7.14 12.73 0.23
N ILE A 169 -5.81 12.64 0.21
CA ILE A 169 -5.05 11.91 1.22
C ILE A 169 -5.23 12.53 2.60
N GLU A 170 -5.08 13.85 2.73
CA GLU A 170 -5.24 14.58 4.00
C GLU A 170 -6.68 14.51 4.53
N GLU A 171 -7.67 14.64 3.65
CA GLU A 171 -9.09 14.47 3.99
C GLU A 171 -9.32 13.11 4.64
N PHE A 172 -8.84 12.03 4.02
CA PHE A 172 -9.02 10.67 4.53
C PHE A 172 -8.20 10.42 5.79
N ALA A 173 -6.99 10.97 5.88
CA ALA A 173 -6.17 10.88 7.09
C ALA A 173 -6.78 11.65 8.26
N GLY A 174 -7.60 12.68 7.99
CA GLY A 174 -8.15 13.56 9.01
C GLY A 174 -7.10 14.51 9.60
N GLU A 175 -5.99 14.71 8.90
CA GLU A 175 -4.89 15.61 9.30
C GLU A 175 -4.15 16.15 8.08
N SER A 176 -3.51 17.31 8.26
CA SER A 176 -2.58 17.85 7.27
C SER A 176 -1.23 17.15 7.33
N ALA A 177 -0.60 16.96 6.18
CA ALA A 177 0.71 16.37 6.07
C ALA A 177 1.76 17.25 6.77
N ALA A 178 2.62 16.62 7.57
CA ALA A 178 3.70 17.32 8.26
C ALA A 178 4.85 17.70 7.31
N ALA A 179 4.99 16.97 6.20
CA ALA A 179 5.98 17.20 5.17
C ALA A 179 5.55 16.55 3.84
N MET A 180 6.15 17.03 2.75
CA MET A 180 6.06 16.43 1.43
C MET A 180 7.47 16.08 0.94
N GLY A 181 7.61 14.88 0.39
CA GLY A 181 8.84 14.43 -0.26
C GLY A 181 8.58 13.94 -1.68
N VAL A 182 9.61 13.39 -2.31
CA VAL A 182 9.52 12.71 -3.61
C VAL A 182 9.66 11.21 -3.40
N ASP A 183 8.70 10.43 -3.89
CA ASP A 183 8.71 8.97 -3.80
C ASP A 183 9.66 8.35 -4.84
N GLY A 184 9.99 7.06 -4.71
CA GLY A 184 10.83 6.34 -5.67
C GLY A 184 10.24 6.30 -7.09
N CYS A 185 8.94 6.54 -7.23
CA CYS A 185 8.29 6.68 -8.52
C CYS A 185 8.40 8.07 -9.17
N GLY A 186 9.00 9.05 -8.46
CA GLY A 186 9.13 10.44 -8.90
C GLY A 186 7.91 11.34 -8.61
N ALA A 187 6.81 10.79 -8.09
CA ALA A 187 5.64 11.58 -7.66
C ALA A 187 5.74 12.00 -6.18
N PRO A 188 4.96 13.00 -5.72
CA PRO A 188 4.94 13.42 -4.33
C PRO A 188 4.51 12.30 -3.37
N VAL A 189 5.05 12.36 -2.15
CA VAL A 189 4.64 11.52 -1.01
C VAL A 189 4.46 12.37 0.24
N LEU A 190 3.36 12.16 0.95
CA LEU A 190 3.01 12.90 2.15
C LEU A 190 3.45 12.18 3.42
N ALA A 191 3.96 12.94 4.38
CA ALA A 191 4.27 12.47 5.72
C ALA A 191 3.05 12.66 6.63
N LEU A 192 2.48 11.54 7.09
CA LEU A 192 1.30 11.47 7.95
C LEU A 192 1.63 10.66 9.20
N SER A 193 0.87 10.83 10.26
CA SER A 193 0.93 9.92 11.40
C SER A 193 0.45 8.52 11.02
N LEU A 194 0.88 7.51 11.79
CA LEU A 194 0.36 6.15 11.65
C LEU A 194 -1.14 6.10 11.99
N THR A 195 -1.58 6.95 12.92
CA THR A 195 -3.00 7.18 13.25
C THR A 195 -3.79 7.69 12.05
N GLY A 196 -3.26 8.69 11.34
CA GLY A 196 -3.86 9.22 10.12
C GLY A 196 -3.97 8.16 9.02
N LEU A 197 -2.93 7.35 8.83
CA LEU A 197 -2.97 6.24 7.89
C LEU A 197 -4.06 5.20 8.25
N ALA A 198 -4.17 4.82 9.53
CA ALA A 198 -5.22 3.91 9.98
C ALA A 198 -6.62 4.50 9.81
N THR A 199 -6.79 5.80 10.08
CA THR A 199 -8.04 6.54 9.90
C THR A 199 -8.47 6.56 8.44
N ALA A 200 -7.51 6.75 7.53
CA ALA A 200 -7.76 6.72 6.10
C ALA A 200 -8.27 5.34 5.64
N PHE A 201 -7.68 4.25 6.15
CA PHE A 201 -8.12 2.89 5.85
C PHE A 201 -9.47 2.54 6.48
N HIS A 202 -9.74 3.01 7.70
CA HIS A 202 -11.03 2.90 8.34
C HIS A 202 -12.13 3.52 7.46
N ARG A 203 -11.97 4.77 7.05
CA ARG A 203 -12.91 5.48 6.17
C ARG A 203 -13.08 4.83 4.79
N LEU A 204 -11.99 4.29 4.23
CA LEU A 204 -12.06 3.52 2.98
C LEU A 204 -12.93 2.26 3.14
N ALA A 205 -12.74 1.50 4.23
CA ALA A 205 -13.48 0.26 4.46
C ALA A 205 -14.96 0.51 4.77
N GLU A 206 -15.29 1.60 5.45
CA GLU A 206 -16.66 2.01 5.79
C GLU A 206 -17.43 2.67 4.63
N GLY A 207 -16.86 2.68 3.41
CA GLY A 207 -17.53 3.20 2.22
C GLY A 207 -18.93 2.57 2.01
N VAL A 208 -19.93 3.43 1.83
CA VAL A 208 -21.33 3.01 1.60
C VAL A 208 -21.54 2.56 0.14
N PRO A 209 -22.53 1.68 -0.13
CA PRO A 209 -22.86 1.30 -1.52
C PRO A 209 -23.04 2.53 -2.43
N GLY A 210 -22.37 2.51 -3.59
CA GLY A 210 -22.40 3.61 -4.56
C GLY A 210 -21.37 4.72 -4.32
N SER A 211 -20.63 4.70 -3.20
CA SER A 211 -19.56 5.65 -2.93
C SER A 211 -18.26 5.30 -3.69
N LEU A 212 -17.36 6.28 -3.83
CA LEU A 212 -16.06 6.06 -4.50
C LEU A 212 -15.14 5.21 -3.62
N GLU A 213 -15.21 5.41 -2.30
CA GLU A 213 -14.52 4.63 -1.27
C GLU A 213 -14.87 3.15 -1.41
N ARG A 214 -16.18 2.87 -1.48
CA ARG A 214 -16.67 1.51 -1.65
C ARG A 214 -16.22 0.91 -2.98
N SER A 215 -16.27 1.69 -4.05
CA SER A 215 -15.83 1.25 -5.39
C SER A 215 -14.34 0.86 -5.40
N VAL A 216 -13.48 1.67 -4.76
CA VAL A 216 -12.04 1.39 -4.65
C VAL A 216 -11.80 0.16 -3.76
N ALA A 217 -12.43 0.09 -2.59
CA ALA A 217 -12.28 -1.03 -1.69
C ALA A 217 -12.72 -2.36 -2.33
N ASP A 218 -13.86 -2.36 -3.03
CA ASP A 218 -14.38 -3.54 -3.72
C ASP A 218 -13.50 -3.96 -4.90
N ALA A 219 -12.97 -3.02 -5.68
CA ALA A 219 -12.01 -3.31 -6.73
C ALA A 219 -10.74 -3.99 -6.17
N MET A 220 -10.18 -3.47 -5.08
CA MET A 220 -9.00 -4.06 -4.43
C MET A 220 -9.27 -5.48 -3.92
N ARG A 221 -10.44 -5.71 -3.29
CA ARG A 221 -10.87 -7.02 -2.79
C ARG A 221 -11.11 -8.02 -3.91
N ALA A 222 -11.68 -7.57 -5.03
CA ALA A 222 -12.00 -8.43 -6.17
C ALA A 222 -10.75 -8.85 -6.96
N TYR A 223 -9.72 -8.00 -6.99
CA TYR A 223 -8.48 -8.23 -7.74
C TYR A 223 -7.22 -7.99 -6.91
N PRO A 224 -7.02 -8.74 -5.81
CA PRO A 224 -5.93 -8.52 -4.87
C PRO A 224 -4.54 -8.71 -5.51
N GLU A 225 -4.40 -9.63 -6.47
CA GLU A 225 -3.17 -9.79 -7.27
C GLU A 225 -2.82 -8.52 -8.05
N LEU A 226 -3.80 -7.84 -8.66
CA LEU A 226 -3.55 -6.62 -9.43
C LEU A 226 -3.07 -5.45 -8.56
N VAL A 227 -3.49 -5.40 -7.30
CA VAL A 227 -3.04 -4.39 -6.32
C VAL A 227 -1.56 -4.56 -5.95
N SER A 228 -1.02 -5.77 -6.10
CA SER A 228 0.30 -6.12 -5.58
C SER A 228 1.01 -7.15 -6.45
N GLY A 229 0.87 -8.44 -6.14
CA GLY A 229 1.37 -9.54 -6.95
C GLY A 229 0.77 -10.81 -6.43
N THR A 230 0.80 -11.87 -7.24
CA THR A 230 0.14 -13.14 -6.95
C THR A 230 0.44 -13.65 -5.54
N ASN A 231 1.67 -13.46 -5.07
CA ASN A 231 2.15 -13.96 -3.78
C ASN A 231 2.48 -12.86 -2.74
N ARG A 232 2.11 -11.59 -2.96
CA ARG A 232 2.41 -10.53 -1.97
C ARG A 232 1.51 -10.65 -0.73
N GLU A 233 2.02 -10.19 0.41
CA GLU A 233 1.36 -10.24 1.71
C GLU A 233 -0.01 -9.51 1.76
N ASP A 234 -0.21 -8.37 1.10
CA ASP A 234 -1.51 -7.69 1.02
C ASP A 234 -2.52 -8.47 0.15
N ALA A 235 -2.07 -9.11 -0.94
CA ALA A 235 -2.94 -10.00 -1.70
C ALA A 235 -3.33 -11.26 -0.92
N GLN A 236 -2.38 -11.91 -0.26
CA GLN A 236 -2.64 -13.08 0.59
C GLN A 236 -3.64 -12.74 1.71
N LEU A 237 -3.45 -11.58 2.37
CA LEU A 237 -4.32 -11.16 3.46
C LEU A 237 -5.73 -10.81 2.99
N MET A 238 -5.88 -10.10 1.86
CA MET A 238 -7.20 -9.79 1.29
C MET A 238 -7.97 -11.04 0.86
N ARG A 239 -7.28 -12.08 0.36
CA ARG A 239 -7.91 -13.37 0.05
C ARG A 239 -8.33 -14.15 1.30
N ALA A 240 -7.54 -14.07 2.36
CA ALA A 240 -7.76 -14.83 3.58
C ALA A 240 -8.85 -14.25 4.49
N VAL A 241 -9.12 -12.95 4.39
CA VAL A 241 -10.07 -12.26 5.29
C VAL A 241 -11.20 -11.62 4.48
N PRO A 242 -12.43 -12.17 4.54
CA PRO A 242 -13.58 -11.60 3.86
C PRO A 242 -13.80 -10.12 4.21
N GLY A 243 -13.97 -9.28 3.19
CA GLY A 243 -14.21 -7.84 3.35
C GLY A 243 -12.98 -7.01 3.72
N LEU A 244 -11.81 -7.60 3.95
CA LEU A 244 -10.60 -6.86 4.26
C LEU A 244 -10.09 -6.10 3.03
N VAL A 245 -9.76 -4.82 3.20
CA VAL A 245 -8.98 -4.03 2.23
C VAL A 245 -7.60 -3.78 2.80
N SER A 246 -6.55 -3.92 1.98
CA SER A 246 -5.18 -3.85 2.44
C SER A 246 -4.25 -3.19 1.43
N LYS A 247 -3.24 -2.46 1.92
CA LYS A 247 -2.15 -1.98 1.07
C LYS A 247 -0.82 -1.92 1.82
N VAL A 248 0.18 -2.54 1.22
CA VAL A 248 1.58 -2.41 1.63
C VAL A 248 2.26 -1.17 1.04
N GLY A 249 3.12 -0.56 1.85
CA GLY A 249 4.09 0.45 1.47
C GLY A 249 5.53 -0.03 1.63
N ALA A 250 6.46 0.64 0.95
CA ALA A 250 7.89 0.49 1.21
C ALA A 250 8.25 0.95 2.64
N GLU A 251 9.51 0.77 3.05
CA GLU A 251 9.99 1.22 4.36
C GLU A 251 9.17 0.67 5.54
N GLY A 252 8.71 -0.59 5.44
CA GLY A 252 8.09 -1.27 6.57
C GLY A 252 6.67 -0.80 6.90
N VAL A 253 5.96 -0.13 5.98
CA VAL A 253 4.58 0.33 6.20
C VAL A 253 3.54 -0.69 5.70
N TRP A 254 2.47 -0.90 6.46
CA TRP A 254 1.31 -1.67 6.02
C TRP A 254 0.04 -1.18 6.73
N ALA A 255 -1.04 -0.96 5.97
CA ALA A 255 -2.37 -0.70 6.53
C ALA A 255 -3.42 -1.67 5.99
N ALA A 256 -4.42 -1.97 6.84
CA ALA A 256 -5.55 -2.82 6.51
C ALA A 256 -6.80 -2.38 7.29
N ALA A 257 -7.98 -2.67 6.75
CA ALA A 257 -9.23 -2.42 7.46
C ALA A 257 -10.31 -3.43 7.06
N VAL A 258 -11.21 -3.72 8.00
CA VAL A 258 -12.36 -4.61 7.81
C VAL A 258 -13.64 -3.84 8.18
N PRO A 259 -14.62 -3.74 7.27
CA PRO A 259 -15.86 -3.00 7.51
C PRO A 259 -16.59 -3.52 8.77
N GLY A 260 -17.07 -2.60 9.60
CA GLY A 260 -17.75 -2.90 10.86
C GLY A 260 -16.85 -3.51 11.95
N LYS A 261 -15.54 -3.59 11.73
CA LYS A 261 -14.57 -4.14 12.70
C LYS A 261 -13.53 -3.10 13.11
N GLY A 262 -12.91 -2.42 12.15
CA GLY A 262 -11.87 -1.44 12.43
C GLY A 262 -10.72 -1.45 11.42
N ALA A 263 -9.64 -0.77 11.79
CA ALA A 263 -8.45 -0.59 10.96
C ALA A 263 -7.16 -0.77 11.73
N VAL A 264 -6.09 -1.13 11.01
CA VAL A 264 -4.75 -1.33 11.53
C VAL A 264 -3.76 -0.59 10.63
N ALA A 265 -2.76 0.05 11.23
CA ALA A 265 -1.57 0.49 10.52
C ALA A 265 -0.30 0.11 11.30
N VAL A 266 0.73 -0.32 10.57
CA VAL A 266 2.02 -0.79 11.09
C VAL A 266 3.16 -0.04 10.39
N LYS A 267 4.20 0.31 11.13
CA LYS A 267 5.51 0.77 10.64
C LYS A 267 6.61 -0.03 11.34
N ILE A 268 7.46 -0.70 10.57
CA ILE A 268 8.70 -1.33 11.07
C ILE A 268 9.86 -0.38 10.84
N ASP A 269 10.63 -0.04 11.86
CA ASP A 269 11.61 1.05 11.86
C ASP A 269 12.69 0.86 10.79
N ASP A 270 13.27 -0.34 10.69
CA ASP A 270 14.33 -0.70 9.73
C ASP A 270 13.80 -0.99 8.31
N GLY A 271 12.49 -0.85 8.09
CA GLY A 271 11.84 -1.07 6.81
C GLY A 271 11.68 -2.54 6.42
N ALA A 272 12.04 -3.50 7.29
CA ALA A 272 12.06 -4.91 6.95
C ALA A 272 10.66 -5.46 6.63
N ALA A 273 10.53 -6.10 5.46
CA ALA A 273 9.27 -6.71 5.03
C ALA A 273 8.83 -7.87 5.93
N ARG A 274 9.79 -8.73 6.33
CA ARG A 274 9.53 -9.95 7.10
C ARG A 274 8.87 -9.73 8.47
N ALA A 275 9.00 -8.53 9.04
CA ALA A 275 8.45 -8.21 10.36
C ALA A 275 7.01 -7.68 10.31
N ARG A 276 6.51 -7.25 9.14
CA ARG A 276 5.17 -6.66 9.01
C ARG A 276 4.04 -7.68 9.20
N GLY A 277 4.23 -8.88 8.64
CA GLY A 277 3.31 -10.02 8.75
C GLY A 277 2.89 -10.33 10.20
N PRO A 278 3.83 -10.69 11.08
CA PRO A 278 3.52 -11.07 12.46
C PRO A 278 2.68 -10.01 13.18
N ILE A 279 3.04 -8.74 13.03
CA ILE A 279 2.36 -7.62 13.70
C ILE A 279 0.98 -7.37 13.10
N MET A 280 0.84 -7.40 11.78
CA MET A 280 -0.47 -7.22 11.13
C MET A 280 -1.47 -8.29 11.59
N ILE A 281 -1.03 -9.55 11.68
CA ILE A 281 -1.90 -10.65 12.11
C ILE A 281 -2.29 -10.50 13.57
N THR A 282 -1.36 -10.18 14.48
CA THR A 282 -1.73 -9.98 15.89
C THR A 282 -2.59 -8.74 16.09
N ALA A 283 -2.37 -7.67 15.34
CA ALA A 283 -3.21 -6.48 15.35
C ALA A 283 -4.65 -6.76 14.91
N LEU A 284 -4.84 -7.54 13.84
CA LEU A 284 -6.18 -7.95 13.40
C LEU A 284 -6.89 -8.82 14.45
N ARG A 285 -6.17 -9.66 15.19
CA ARG A 285 -6.75 -10.44 16.31
C ARG A 285 -7.31 -9.53 17.41
N ARG A 286 -6.73 -8.34 17.65
CA ARG A 286 -7.28 -7.35 18.59
C ARG A 286 -8.66 -6.83 18.16
N LEU A 287 -8.99 -6.93 16.86
CA LEU A 287 -10.31 -6.61 16.29
C LEU A 287 -11.25 -7.83 16.21
N GLY A 288 -10.84 -8.98 16.75
CA GLY A 288 -11.56 -10.24 16.60
C GLY A 288 -11.57 -10.77 15.17
N VAL A 289 -10.61 -10.36 14.34
CA VAL A 289 -10.44 -10.83 12.96
C VAL A 289 -9.37 -11.90 12.91
N THR A 290 -9.70 -13.06 12.37
CA THR A 290 -8.77 -14.17 12.13
C THR A 290 -8.40 -14.23 10.66
N ALA A 291 -7.13 -14.55 10.37
CA ALA A 291 -6.62 -14.74 9.02
C ALA A 291 -5.77 -16.01 8.99
N ASP A 292 -6.14 -16.96 8.15
CA ASP A 292 -5.40 -18.22 7.98
C ASP A 292 -4.26 -18.06 6.97
N VAL A 293 -3.20 -17.38 7.41
CA VAL A 293 -1.98 -17.09 6.63
C VAL A 293 -0.73 -17.35 7.49
N PRO A 294 -0.42 -18.61 7.82
CA PRO A 294 0.65 -18.96 8.76
C PRO A 294 2.03 -18.45 8.31
N THR A 295 2.26 -18.36 7.01
CA THR A 295 3.48 -17.78 6.42
C THR A 295 3.68 -16.30 6.73
N LEU A 296 2.60 -15.56 7.00
CA LEU A 296 2.64 -14.17 7.42
C LEU A 296 2.66 -14.04 8.94
N ALA A 297 1.92 -14.89 9.65
CA ALA A 297 1.84 -14.84 11.11
C ALA A 297 3.18 -15.19 11.78
N GLU A 298 3.83 -16.25 11.30
CA GLU A 298 5.13 -16.75 11.82
C GLU A 298 6.05 -17.15 10.65
N PRO A 299 6.67 -16.17 9.96
CA PRO A 299 7.59 -16.43 8.87
C PRO A 299 8.74 -17.34 9.31
N ARG A 300 8.89 -18.50 8.65
CA ARG A 300 9.92 -19.48 8.99
C ARG A 300 11.30 -19.04 8.52
N LEU A 301 12.29 -19.22 9.37
CA LEU A 301 13.70 -19.14 9.01
C LEU A 301 14.19 -20.50 8.54
N LEU A 302 14.86 -20.52 7.39
CA LEU A 302 15.43 -21.75 6.83
C LEU A 302 16.94 -21.83 7.08
N GLY A 303 17.43 -23.05 7.28
CA GLY A 303 18.84 -23.43 7.31
C GLY A 303 19.01 -24.71 6.51
N GLY A 304 19.83 -24.69 5.45
CA GLY A 304 19.95 -25.82 4.51
C GLY A 304 18.61 -26.23 3.88
N GLY A 305 17.69 -25.29 3.68
CA GLY A 305 16.35 -25.55 3.13
C GLY A 305 15.32 -26.11 4.11
N ARG A 306 15.68 -26.30 5.39
CA ARG A 306 14.77 -26.81 6.44
C ARG A 306 14.42 -25.71 7.45
N PRO A 307 13.21 -25.71 8.05
CA PRO A 307 12.90 -24.78 9.14
C PRO A 307 13.85 -24.98 10.31
N VAL A 308 14.47 -23.89 10.75
CA VAL A 308 15.37 -23.85 11.92
C VAL A 308 14.94 -22.79 12.92
N GLY A 309 13.82 -22.10 12.70
CA GLY A 309 13.35 -21.01 13.55
C GLY A 309 12.25 -20.21 12.88
N ALA A 310 11.84 -19.11 13.50
CA ALA A 310 10.78 -18.25 13.00
C ALA A 310 10.90 -16.81 13.51
N LEU A 311 10.06 -15.94 12.97
CA LEU A 311 9.80 -14.63 13.53
C LEU A 311 8.59 -14.70 14.45
N HIS A 312 8.74 -14.19 15.68
CA HIS A 312 7.72 -14.24 16.72
C HIS A 312 7.24 -12.83 17.07
N PRO A 313 5.93 -12.53 17.03
CA PRO A 313 5.43 -11.23 17.49
C PRO A 313 5.50 -11.13 19.02
N LEU A 314 5.92 -9.97 19.51
CA LEU A 314 5.97 -9.59 20.94
C LEU A 314 4.74 -8.81 21.39
N TRP A 315 3.86 -8.45 20.46
CA TRP A 315 2.73 -7.54 20.66
C TRP A 315 1.44 -8.12 20.08
#